data_AF-A0A523LNR5-F1
#
_entry.id   AF-A0A523LNR5-F1
#
_cell.length_a   1.000
_cell.length_b   1.000
_cell.length_c   1.000
_cell.angle_alpha   90.00
_cell.angle_beta   90.00
_cell.angle_gamma   90.00
#
_symmetry.space_group_name_H-M   'P 1'
#
loop_
_entity.id
_entity.type
_entity.pdbx_description
1 polymer ?
#
loop_
_entity_poly.entity_id
_entity_poly.type
_entity_poly.pdbx_seq_one_letter_code
_entity_poly.pdbx_strand_id
1 'polypeptide(L)'
;MTQFLVRVRDPVDYLHVSMRSRQHYVFQHTILGGLVAREPMEVWPRFQPTEAERSIRSLWRQAGNLVPEQERIPFPEVHHVLTTVDTGDTKHLAIVFSFPKPWVRGEAFMGALIWRRRPTTVDWDDPDNAALHPLIYFTLEHGVSPRGASSTRMGAWRLDRNDEVEHVSFGSGPRPQVSDFLATAAAMLEAATPAPA
;
A
#
# COMPACT_ATOMS: atom_id res chain seq x y z
N MET A 1 -6.19 -7.52 -22.55
CA MET A 1 -6.16 -7.52 -21.06
C MET A 1 -5.20 -8.61 -20.62
N THR A 2 -3.97 -8.26 -20.29
CA THR A 2 -2.94 -9.23 -19.86
C THR A 2 -3.12 -9.52 -18.37
N GLN A 3 -3.45 -10.75 -18.00
CA GLN A 3 -3.52 -11.18 -16.61
C GLN A 3 -2.10 -11.42 -16.09
N PHE A 4 -1.59 -10.49 -15.27
CA PHE A 4 -0.34 -10.69 -14.53
C PHE A 4 -0.66 -11.23 -13.14
N LEU A 5 -0.22 -12.46 -12.86
CA LEU A 5 -0.27 -13.08 -11.55
C LEU A 5 0.85 -12.47 -10.69
N VAL A 6 0.51 -11.70 -9.67
CA VAL A 6 1.51 -11.27 -8.66
C VAL A 6 1.89 -12.51 -7.86
N ARG A 7 3.12 -13.02 -8.07
CA ARG A 7 3.65 -14.12 -7.24
C ARG A 7 4.02 -13.55 -5.87
N VAL A 8 3.07 -13.56 -4.95
CA VAL A 8 3.35 -13.28 -3.53
C VAL A 8 4.23 -14.43 -3.01
N ARG A 9 5.51 -14.15 -2.75
CA ARG A 9 6.52 -15.13 -2.31
C ARG A 9 6.44 -15.52 -0.84
N ASP A 10 5.37 -15.18 -0.15
CA ASP A 10 5.17 -15.51 1.26
C ASP A 10 4.12 -16.62 1.41
N PRO A 11 4.52 -17.87 1.72
CA PRO A 11 3.61 -18.90 2.17
C PRO A 11 3.36 -18.69 3.67
N VAL A 12 2.66 -17.61 4.02
CA VAL A 12 2.07 -17.53 5.37
C VAL A 12 0.79 -18.35 5.30
N ASP A 13 0.67 -19.37 6.15
CA ASP A 13 -0.54 -20.19 6.29
C ASP A 13 -1.77 -19.31 6.60
N TYR A 14 -2.46 -18.82 5.57
CA TYR A 14 -3.73 -18.08 5.66
C TYR A 14 -4.92 -19.02 5.88
N LEU A 15 -4.74 -20.02 6.77
CA LEU A 15 -5.81 -20.94 7.13
C LEU A 15 -6.84 -20.18 7.98
N HIS A 16 -7.97 -19.84 7.35
CA HIS A 16 -9.19 -19.24 7.90
C HIS A 16 -9.25 -17.71 7.94
N VAL A 17 -8.90 -17.04 6.84
CA VAL A 17 -9.48 -15.72 6.54
C VAL A 17 -10.99 -15.91 6.36
N SER A 18 -11.81 -15.20 7.15
CA SER A 18 -13.26 -15.27 7.00
C SER A 18 -13.67 -14.85 5.58
N MET A 19 -14.69 -15.49 5.00
CA MET A 19 -15.14 -15.25 3.62
C MET A 19 -15.35 -13.76 3.26
N ARG A 20 -15.73 -12.90 4.22
CA ARG A 20 -15.94 -11.46 3.98
C ARG A 20 -14.66 -10.62 3.94
N SER A 21 -13.60 -11.11 4.57
CA SER A 21 -12.33 -10.39 4.68
C SER A 21 -11.52 -10.42 3.39
N ARG A 22 -11.77 -11.41 2.52
CA ARG A 22 -10.92 -11.63 1.35
C ARG A 22 -10.95 -10.47 0.36
N GLN A 23 -12.09 -9.82 0.15
CA GLN A 23 -12.16 -8.66 -0.75
C GLN A 23 -11.40 -7.44 -0.21
N HIS A 24 -11.47 -7.18 1.12
CA HIS A 24 -10.69 -6.12 1.77
C HIS A 24 -9.21 -6.37 1.53
N TYR A 25 -8.77 -7.58 1.85
CA TYR A 25 -7.38 -7.98 1.68
C TYR A 25 -6.91 -7.84 0.23
N VAL A 26 -7.68 -8.33 -0.74
CA VAL A 26 -7.34 -8.21 -2.17
C VAL A 26 -7.29 -6.75 -2.60
N PHE A 27 -8.23 -5.91 -2.17
CA PHE A 27 -8.21 -4.48 -2.46
C PHE A 27 -6.94 -3.82 -1.92
N GLN A 28 -6.63 -4.07 -0.64
CA GLN A 28 -5.50 -3.46 0.06
C GLN A 28 -4.15 -3.96 -0.48
N HIS A 29 -3.96 -5.26 -0.64
CA HIS A 29 -2.65 -5.87 -0.91
C HIS A 29 -2.41 -6.18 -2.37
N THR A 30 -3.45 -6.54 -3.13
CA THR A 30 -3.30 -6.88 -4.55
C THR A 30 -3.55 -5.68 -5.45
N ILE A 31 -4.69 -5.00 -5.27
CA ILE A 31 -5.08 -3.90 -6.15
C ILE A 31 -4.23 -2.67 -5.87
N LEU A 32 -4.23 -2.16 -4.63
CA LEU A 32 -3.42 -0.98 -4.28
C LEU A 32 -1.91 -1.28 -4.32
N GLY A 33 -1.47 -2.44 -3.83
CA GLY A 33 -0.07 -2.87 -3.96
C GLY A 33 0.39 -2.98 -5.41
N GLY A 34 -0.46 -3.47 -6.31
CA GLY A 34 -0.17 -3.57 -7.74
C GLY A 34 -0.04 -2.23 -8.47
N LEU A 35 -0.58 -1.14 -7.90
CA LEU A 35 -0.41 0.21 -8.48
C LEU A 35 1.05 0.66 -8.47
N VAL A 36 1.87 0.13 -7.55
CA VAL A 36 3.29 0.45 -7.44
C VAL A 36 4.05 0.03 -8.70
N ALA A 37 3.71 -1.10 -9.30
CA ALA A 37 4.38 -1.62 -10.50
C ALA A 37 3.74 -1.20 -11.81
N ARG A 38 2.39 -1.19 -11.87
CA ARG A 38 1.70 -1.18 -13.17
C ARG A 38 1.63 0.19 -13.80
N GLU A 39 1.17 1.17 -13.03
CA GLU A 39 0.76 2.48 -13.58
C GLU A 39 1.02 3.61 -12.57
N PRO A 40 2.26 3.76 -12.10
CA PRO A 40 2.62 4.68 -11.03
C PRO A 40 2.36 6.16 -11.35
N MET A 41 2.53 6.54 -12.61
CA MET A 41 2.25 7.90 -13.10
C MET A 41 0.74 8.19 -13.13
N GLU A 42 -0.08 7.16 -13.31
CA GLU A 42 -1.54 7.27 -13.31
C GLU A 42 -2.14 7.33 -11.91
N VAL A 43 -1.35 7.02 -10.87
CA VAL A 43 -1.84 7.04 -9.49
C VAL A 43 -2.22 8.47 -9.09
N TRP A 44 -1.35 9.46 -9.30
CA TRP A 44 -1.63 10.83 -8.88
C TRP A 44 -2.93 11.43 -9.47
N PRO A 45 -3.19 11.37 -10.79
CA PRO A 45 -4.43 11.87 -11.35
C PRO A 45 -5.66 11.08 -10.87
N ARG A 46 -5.55 9.77 -10.61
CA ARG A 46 -6.67 8.94 -10.13
C ARG A 46 -7.20 9.34 -8.77
N PHE A 47 -6.34 9.85 -7.90
CA PHE A 47 -6.68 10.19 -6.51
C PHE A 47 -6.80 11.70 -6.26
N GLN A 48 -6.92 12.51 -7.32
CA GLN A 48 -7.32 13.92 -7.16
C GLN A 48 -8.73 14.03 -6.57
N PRO A 49 -9.06 15.09 -5.81
CA PRO A 49 -10.33 15.19 -5.07
C PRO A 49 -11.59 14.95 -5.91
N THR A 50 -11.59 15.37 -7.18
CA THR A 50 -12.73 15.22 -8.09
C THR A 50 -12.88 13.80 -8.66
N GLU A 51 -11.81 13.00 -8.61
CA GLU A 51 -11.69 11.70 -9.28
C GLU A 51 -11.56 10.53 -8.31
N ALA A 52 -11.09 10.80 -7.10
CA ALA A 52 -10.67 9.78 -6.15
C ALA A 52 -11.78 8.81 -5.77
N GLU A 53 -12.99 9.29 -5.46
CA GLU A 53 -14.10 8.39 -5.08
C GLU A 53 -14.44 7.42 -6.22
N ARG A 54 -14.53 7.93 -7.45
CA ARG A 54 -14.80 7.12 -8.64
C ARG A 54 -13.70 6.07 -8.86
N SER A 55 -12.44 6.48 -8.75
CA SER A 55 -11.28 5.60 -8.87
C SER A 55 -11.27 4.51 -7.79
N ILE A 56 -11.45 4.89 -6.52
CA ILE A 56 -11.48 3.95 -5.38
C ILE A 56 -12.61 2.93 -5.55
N ARG A 57 -13.82 3.36 -5.92
CA ARG A 57 -14.95 2.45 -6.21
C ARG A 57 -14.65 1.53 -7.40
N SER A 58 -13.98 2.03 -8.43
CA SER A 58 -13.58 1.22 -9.59
C SER A 58 -12.59 0.13 -9.18
N LEU A 59 -11.54 0.48 -8.43
CA LEU A 59 -10.54 -0.44 -7.89
C LEU A 59 -11.16 -1.47 -6.94
N TRP A 60 -12.14 -1.06 -6.13
CA TRP A 60 -12.91 -1.97 -5.26
C TRP A 60 -13.66 -3.04 -6.05
N ARG A 61 -14.34 -2.64 -7.13
CA ARG A 61 -15.03 -3.60 -8.01
C ARG A 61 -14.06 -4.58 -8.64
N GLN A 62 -12.85 -4.12 -9.02
CA GLN A 62 -11.80 -5.02 -9.50
C GLN A 62 -11.41 -6.05 -8.44
N ALA A 63 -11.23 -5.65 -7.18
CA ALA A 63 -11.01 -6.59 -6.09
C ALA A 63 -12.15 -7.61 -5.93
N GLY A 64 -13.40 -7.15 -6.05
CA GLY A 64 -14.60 -8.02 -6.01
C GLY A 64 -14.63 -9.05 -7.14
N ASN A 65 -14.12 -8.71 -8.32
CA ASN A 65 -14.03 -9.65 -9.45
C ASN A 65 -12.97 -10.74 -9.26
N LEU A 66 -12.03 -10.56 -8.31
CA LEU A 66 -10.98 -11.52 -7.98
C LEU A 66 -11.36 -12.47 -6.85
N VAL A 67 -12.54 -12.30 -6.24
CA VAL A 67 -13.06 -13.18 -5.19
C VAL A 67 -14.35 -13.87 -5.65
N PRO A 68 -14.70 -15.03 -5.06
CA PRO A 68 -15.98 -15.69 -5.32
C PRO A 68 -17.17 -14.76 -5.05
N GLU A 69 -18.26 -14.92 -5.79
CA GLU A 69 -19.43 -14.03 -5.70
C GLU A 69 -20.00 -13.95 -4.28
N GLN A 70 -20.06 -15.06 -3.56
CA GLN A 70 -20.53 -15.14 -2.17
C GLN A 70 -19.61 -14.41 -1.16
N GLU A 71 -18.39 -14.08 -1.56
CA GLU A 71 -17.41 -13.34 -0.74
C GLU A 71 -17.41 -11.84 -1.07
N ARG A 72 -18.11 -11.43 -2.13
CA ARG A 72 -18.21 -10.02 -2.51
C ARG A 72 -19.03 -9.25 -1.49
N ILE A 73 -18.54 -8.07 -1.14
CA ILE A 73 -19.20 -7.17 -0.20
C ILE A 73 -19.39 -5.79 -0.83
N PRO A 74 -20.41 -5.03 -0.36
CA PRO A 74 -20.64 -3.66 -0.80
C PRO A 74 -19.40 -2.79 -0.61
N PHE A 75 -19.32 -1.71 -1.39
CA PHE A 75 -18.26 -0.73 -1.24
C PHE A 75 -18.23 -0.17 0.19
N PRO A 76 -17.11 -0.32 0.92
CA PRO A 76 -17.02 0.19 2.28
C PRO A 76 -16.72 1.68 2.28
N GLU A 77 -16.86 2.29 3.45
CA GLU A 77 -16.37 3.65 3.69
C GLU A 77 -14.83 3.64 3.71
N VAL A 78 -14.22 4.02 2.59
CA VAL A 78 -12.78 4.27 2.48
C VAL A 78 -12.57 5.77 2.39
N HIS A 79 -11.92 6.34 3.40
CA HIS A 79 -11.51 7.73 3.34
C HIS A 79 -10.13 7.82 2.70
N HIS A 80 -9.89 8.88 1.94
CA HIS A 80 -8.57 9.19 1.44
C HIS A 80 -8.22 10.66 1.67
N VAL A 81 -6.94 10.94 1.83
CA VAL A 81 -6.41 12.31 1.97
C VAL A 81 -5.12 12.42 1.16
N LEU A 82 -5.01 13.52 0.42
CA LEU A 82 -3.76 13.95 -0.19
C LEU A 82 -2.97 14.79 0.83
N THR A 83 -1.74 14.43 1.09
CA THR A 83 -0.89 15.12 2.07
C THR A 83 0.59 15.05 1.66
N THR A 84 1.45 15.65 2.47
CA THR A 84 2.90 15.48 2.38
C THR A 84 3.44 14.74 3.59
N VAL A 85 4.56 14.06 3.40
CA VAL A 85 5.34 13.41 4.46
C VAL A 85 6.73 13.99 4.43
N ASP A 86 7.18 14.53 5.57
CA ASP A 86 8.48 15.18 5.71
C ASP A 86 9.52 14.17 6.21
N THR A 87 10.70 14.14 5.58
CA THR A 87 11.86 13.28 5.90
C THR A 87 13.14 14.13 5.90
N GLY A 88 13.58 14.56 7.08
CA GLY A 88 14.63 15.57 7.18
C GLY A 88 14.27 16.82 6.37
N ASP A 89 15.08 17.14 5.35
CA ASP A 89 14.87 18.29 4.47
C ASP A 89 14.02 17.99 3.22
N THR A 90 13.54 16.75 3.05
CA THR A 90 12.77 16.33 1.87
C THR A 90 11.27 16.24 2.19
N LYS A 91 10.43 16.67 1.24
CA LYS A 91 8.97 16.52 1.31
C LYS A 91 8.45 15.57 0.22
N HIS A 92 7.82 14.49 0.65
CA HIS A 92 7.20 13.49 -0.21
C HIS A 92 5.71 13.76 -0.41
N LEU A 93 5.20 13.48 -1.60
CA LEU A 93 3.76 13.45 -1.85
C LEU A 93 3.19 12.12 -1.36
N ALA A 94 2.05 12.16 -0.69
CA ALA A 94 1.39 10.98 -0.16
C ALA A 94 -0.12 10.99 -0.43
N ILE A 95 -0.65 9.82 -0.79
CA ILE A 95 -2.09 9.53 -0.78
C ILE A 95 -2.31 8.54 0.35
N VAL A 96 -3.03 8.95 1.38
CA VAL A 96 -3.35 8.13 2.55
C VAL A 96 -4.75 7.59 2.41
N PHE A 97 -4.92 6.30 2.65
CA PHE A 97 -6.20 5.61 2.74
C PHE A 97 -6.44 5.18 4.18
N SER A 98 -7.61 5.50 4.71
CA SER A 98 -8.12 4.96 5.97
C SER A 98 -9.20 3.95 5.63
N PHE A 99 -8.99 2.70 6.05
CA PHE A 99 -9.92 1.61 5.81
C PHE A 99 -10.86 1.41 7.00
N PRO A 100 -11.99 0.71 6.83
CA PRO A 100 -12.77 0.23 7.96
C PRO A 100 -11.91 -0.59 8.92
N LYS A 101 -12.36 -0.68 10.17
CA LYS A 101 -11.67 -1.48 11.18
C LYS A 101 -11.46 -2.92 10.66
N PRO A 102 -10.21 -3.42 10.61
CA PRO A 102 -9.92 -4.76 10.14
C PRO A 102 -10.52 -5.81 11.08
N TRP A 103 -10.97 -6.92 10.51
CA TRP A 103 -11.60 -8.03 11.22
C TRP A 103 -10.66 -9.21 11.40
N VAL A 104 -9.71 -9.39 10.49
CA VAL A 104 -8.76 -10.50 10.54
C VAL A 104 -7.32 -10.01 10.43
N ARG A 105 -6.38 -10.91 10.71
CA ARG A 105 -4.95 -10.64 10.53
C ARG A 105 -4.63 -10.38 9.06
N GLY A 106 -3.79 -9.38 8.81
CA GLY A 106 -3.30 -9.02 7.48
C GLY A 106 -4.20 -8.04 6.73
N GLU A 107 -5.40 -7.70 7.24
CA GLU A 107 -6.12 -6.53 6.74
C GLU A 107 -5.50 -5.25 7.29
N ALA A 108 -5.43 -4.20 6.46
CA ALA A 108 -4.90 -2.91 6.84
C ALA A 108 -5.92 -2.02 7.55
N PHE A 109 -5.47 -1.33 8.60
CA PHE A 109 -6.13 -0.13 9.13
C PHE A 109 -5.95 1.06 8.18
N MET A 110 -4.73 1.20 7.63
CA MET A 110 -4.32 2.31 6.79
C MET A 110 -3.35 1.86 5.70
N GLY A 111 -3.37 2.59 4.59
CA GLY A 111 -2.38 2.46 3.52
C GLY A 111 -1.89 3.83 3.07
N ALA A 112 -0.66 3.94 2.58
CA ALA A 112 -0.14 5.17 2.01
C ALA A 112 0.69 4.91 0.77
N LEU A 113 0.27 5.49 -0.36
CA LEU A 113 1.09 5.58 -1.56
C LEU A 113 1.98 6.82 -1.43
N ILE A 114 3.29 6.64 -1.28
CA ILE A 114 4.24 7.72 -1.06
C ILE A 114 5.29 7.75 -2.17
N TRP A 115 5.47 8.91 -2.77
CA TRP A 115 6.52 9.15 -3.76
C TRP A 115 7.83 9.57 -3.10
N ARG A 116 8.87 8.72 -3.20
CA ARG A 116 10.26 9.02 -2.82
C ARG A 116 10.80 10.27 -3.51
N ARG A 117 10.45 10.46 -4.79
CA ARG A 117 10.77 11.64 -5.60
C ARG A 117 9.51 12.14 -6.29
N ARG A 118 9.34 13.45 -6.43
CA ARG A 118 8.14 14.01 -7.06
C ARG A 118 8.00 13.48 -8.50
N PRO A 119 6.77 13.20 -8.98
CA PRO A 119 6.54 12.61 -10.31
C PRO A 119 7.15 13.39 -11.49
N THR A 120 7.47 14.69 -11.31
CA THR A 120 8.04 15.55 -12.36
C THR A 120 9.51 15.30 -12.66
N THR A 121 10.21 14.45 -11.89
CA THR A 121 11.67 14.27 -11.97
C THR A 121 12.10 12.84 -12.32
N VAL A 122 11.22 12.00 -12.88
CA VAL A 122 11.62 10.65 -13.29
C VAL A 122 12.28 10.76 -14.67
N ASP A 123 13.60 10.90 -14.67
CA ASP A 123 14.43 10.72 -15.87
C ASP A 123 14.67 9.23 -16.06
N TRP A 124 14.02 8.64 -17.06
CA TRP A 124 14.10 7.21 -17.38
C TRP A 124 15.40 6.83 -18.10
N ASP A 125 16.15 7.83 -18.59
CA ASP A 125 17.44 7.62 -19.24
C ASP A 125 18.59 7.55 -18.21
N ASP A 126 18.31 7.84 -16.95
CA ASP A 126 19.24 7.69 -15.83
C ASP A 126 19.15 6.26 -15.25
N PRO A 127 20.19 5.41 -15.43
CA PRO A 127 20.21 4.05 -14.92
C PRO A 127 20.14 3.96 -13.38
N ASP A 128 20.47 5.03 -12.65
CA ASP A 128 20.30 5.09 -11.19
C ASP A 128 18.84 5.40 -10.79
N ASN A 129 18.02 5.94 -11.70
CA ASN A 129 16.57 6.11 -11.51
C ASN A 129 15.77 4.85 -11.85
N ALA A 130 16.24 4.05 -12.81
CA ALA A 130 15.58 2.80 -13.20
C ALA A 130 15.52 1.77 -12.05
N ALA A 131 16.45 1.82 -11.09
CA ALA A 131 16.50 0.90 -9.95
C ALA A 131 15.52 1.21 -8.81
N LEU A 132 14.81 2.34 -8.84
CA LEU A 132 13.96 2.80 -7.73
C LEU A 132 12.73 3.53 -8.27
N HIS A 133 11.72 2.75 -8.63
CA HIS A 133 10.38 3.27 -8.84
C HIS A 133 9.98 4.22 -7.68
N PRO A 134 9.59 5.49 -7.94
CA PRO A 134 9.45 6.47 -6.85
C PRO A 134 8.30 6.14 -5.91
N LEU A 135 7.30 5.37 -6.33
CA LEU A 135 6.13 5.07 -5.50
C LEU A 135 6.36 3.84 -4.62
N ILE A 136 6.14 3.99 -3.32
CA ILE A 136 6.07 2.89 -2.35
C ILE A 136 4.67 2.89 -1.75
N TYR A 137 4.08 1.71 -1.59
CA TYR A 137 2.80 1.56 -0.90
C TYR A 137 3.00 0.96 0.49
N PHE A 138 2.94 1.79 1.52
CA PHE A 138 3.01 1.37 2.90
C PHE A 138 1.65 0.88 3.43
N THR A 139 1.65 -0.13 4.28
CA THR A 139 0.45 -0.66 4.95
C THR A 139 0.66 -0.71 6.46
N LEU A 140 -0.39 -0.38 7.22
CA LEU A 140 -0.49 -0.65 8.64
C LEU A 140 -1.52 -1.75 8.88
N GLU A 141 -1.04 -2.98 8.95
CA GLU A 141 -1.84 -4.19 9.04
C GLU A 141 -2.26 -4.50 10.47
N HIS A 142 -3.41 -5.15 10.59
CA HIS A 142 -3.83 -5.80 11.83
C HIS A 142 -3.00 -7.05 12.08
N GLY A 143 -2.30 -7.03 13.20
CA GLY A 143 -1.58 -8.16 13.75
C GLY A 143 -2.29 -8.74 14.98
N VAL A 144 -1.85 -9.92 15.36
CA VAL A 144 -2.19 -10.54 16.64
C VAL A 144 -0.87 -10.92 17.30
N SER A 145 -0.66 -10.49 18.54
CA SER A 145 0.52 -10.85 19.33
C SER A 145 0.49 -12.33 19.72
N PRO A 146 1.61 -12.93 20.15
CA PRO A 146 1.63 -14.32 20.63
C PRO A 146 0.67 -14.59 21.81
N ARG A 147 0.28 -13.54 22.55
CA ARG A 147 -0.68 -13.61 23.66
C ARG A 147 -2.14 -13.40 23.22
N GLY A 148 -2.42 -13.31 21.92
CA GLY A 148 -3.75 -13.09 21.36
C GLY A 148 -4.23 -11.63 21.38
N ALA A 149 -3.47 -10.69 21.95
CA ALA A 149 -3.82 -9.28 21.93
C ALA A 149 -3.66 -8.69 20.52
N SER A 150 -4.60 -7.83 20.11
CA SER A 150 -4.52 -7.07 18.85
C SER A 150 -3.25 -6.22 18.84
N SER A 151 -2.57 -6.22 17.69
CA SER A 151 -1.39 -5.42 17.43
C SER A 151 -1.44 -4.85 16.02
N THR A 152 -0.46 -4.04 15.65
CA THR A 152 -0.27 -3.56 14.29
C THR A 152 1.04 -4.08 13.72
N ARG A 153 1.10 -4.20 12.40
CA ARG A 153 2.32 -4.53 11.66
C ARG A 153 2.52 -3.54 10.54
N MET A 154 3.77 -3.17 10.31
CA MET A 154 4.12 -2.26 9.22
C MET A 154 4.65 -3.07 8.04
N GLY A 155 4.12 -2.80 6.85
CA GLY A 155 4.54 -3.43 5.60
C GLY A 155 4.73 -2.39 4.48
N ALA A 156 5.40 -2.78 3.41
CA ALA A 156 5.43 -2.00 2.18
C ALA A 156 5.45 -2.89 0.93
N TRP A 157 4.74 -2.45 -0.10
CA TRP A 157 4.87 -2.93 -1.46
C TRP A 157 5.76 -1.98 -2.26
N ARG A 158 6.76 -2.53 -2.94
CA ARG A 158 7.72 -1.80 -3.77
C ARG A 158 8.19 -2.67 -4.93
N LEU A 159 8.87 -2.06 -5.90
CA LEU A 159 9.63 -2.82 -6.89
C LEU A 159 10.96 -3.25 -6.28
N ASP A 160 11.35 -4.49 -6.54
CA ASP A 160 12.70 -4.97 -6.32
C ASP A 160 13.63 -4.51 -7.48
N ARG A 161 14.88 -4.97 -7.49
CA ARG A 161 15.87 -4.60 -8.51
C ARG A 161 15.58 -5.20 -9.90
N ASN A 162 14.61 -6.09 -10.01
CA ASN A 162 14.22 -6.77 -11.25
C ASN A 162 12.84 -6.27 -11.74
N ASP A 163 12.36 -5.14 -11.22
CA ASP A 163 11.02 -4.60 -11.48
C ASP A 163 9.88 -5.55 -11.08
N GLU A 164 10.14 -6.49 -10.16
CA GLU A 164 9.11 -7.36 -9.59
C GLU A 164 8.51 -6.71 -8.34
N VAL A 165 7.18 -6.85 -8.17
CA VAL A 165 6.50 -6.40 -6.96
C VAL A 165 6.92 -7.29 -5.80
N GLU A 166 7.57 -6.71 -4.79
CA GLU A 166 7.84 -7.35 -3.51
C GLU A 166 7.05 -6.72 -2.37
N HIS A 167 6.70 -7.55 -1.38
CA HIS A 167 6.15 -7.11 -0.10
C HIS A 167 7.20 -7.30 1.00
N VAL A 168 7.49 -6.23 1.73
CA VAL A 168 8.46 -6.23 2.82
C VAL A 168 7.74 -5.98 4.14
N SER A 169 7.86 -6.91 5.08
CA SER A 169 7.35 -6.75 6.45
C SER A 169 8.44 -6.14 7.34
N PHE A 170 8.15 -4.99 7.95
CA PHE A 170 9.04 -4.31 8.91
C PHE A 170 8.79 -4.70 10.37
N GLY A 171 7.84 -5.62 10.62
CA GLY A 171 7.52 -6.08 11.97
C GLY A 171 6.43 -5.24 12.63
N SER A 172 6.59 -4.95 13.92
CA SER A 172 5.60 -4.22 14.73
C SER A 172 5.35 -2.81 14.19
N GLY A 173 4.09 -2.40 14.11
CA GLY A 173 3.69 -1.07 13.66
C GLY A 173 3.36 -0.11 14.82
N PRO A 174 3.13 1.18 14.50
CA PRO A 174 2.60 2.16 15.44
C PRO A 174 1.12 1.89 15.77
N ARG A 175 0.55 2.67 16.70
CA ARG A 175 -0.91 2.73 16.88
C ARG A 175 -1.59 3.15 15.56
N PRO A 176 -2.83 2.71 15.29
CA PRO A 176 -3.55 3.03 14.05
C PRO A 176 -4.08 4.47 14.05
N GLN A 177 -3.15 5.42 14.03
CA GLN A 177 -3.38 6.86 13.92
C GLN A 177 -2.61 7.37 12.70
N VAL A 178 -3.22 8.26 11.90
CA VAL A 178 -2.61 8.75 10.65
C VAL A 178 -1.23 9.36 10.92
N SER A 179 -1.11 10.17 11.97
CA SER A 179 0.16 10.80 12.34
C SER A 179 1.25 9.79 12.67
N ASP A 180 0.94 8.79 13.50
CA ASP A 180 1.90 7.78 13.96
C ASP A 180 2.32 6.87 12.79
N PHE A 181 1.37 6.55 11.90
CA PHE A 181 1.61 5.80 10.67
C PHE A 181 2.55 6.54 9.71
N LEU A 182 2.24 7.81 9.40
CA LEU A 182 3.05 8.62 8.49
C LEU A 182 4.44 8.92 9.06
N ALA A 183 4.57 9.16 10.36
CA ALA A 183 5.87 9.34 11.01
C ALA A 183 6.73 8.07 10.91
N THR A 184 6.12 6.90 11.06
CA THR A 184 6.82 5.61 10.89
C THR A 184 7.25 5.40 9.44
N ALA A 185 6.36 5.68 8.47
CA ALA A 185 6.70 5.59 7.05
C ALA A 185 7.83 6.57 6.66
N ALA A 186 7.82 7.79 7.21
CA ALA A 186 8.89 8.78 7.03
C ALA A 186 10.25 8.23 7.49
N ALA A 187 10.32 7.70 8.70
CA ALA A 187 11.55 7.12 9.24
C ALA A 187 12.07 5.95 8.37
N MET A 188 11.16 5.14 7.80
CA MET A 188 11.53 4.05 6.88
C MET A 188 12.07 4.55 5.55
N LEU A 189 11.51 5.65 5.02
CA LEU A 189 12.02 6.30 3.81
C LEU A 189 13.40 6.91 4.02
N GLU A 190 13.63 7.53 5.17
CA GLU A 190 14.93 8.09 5.57
C GLU A 190 15.99 6.99 5.69
N ALA A 191 15.69 5.90 6.40
CA ALA A 191 16.60 4.76 6.55
C ALA A 191 16.91 4.03 5.23
N ALA A 192 16.02 4.11 4.24
CA ALA A 192 16.20 3.51 2.92
C ALA A 192 16.95 4.42 1.93
N THR A 193 17.36 5.63 2.35
CA THR A 193 18.17 6.53 1.53
C THR A 193 19.65 6.21 1.76
N PRO A 194 20.40 5.79 0.72
CA PRO A 194 21.83 5.55 0.87
C PRO A 194 22.51 6.83 1.35
N ALA A 195 23.46 6.70 2.29
CA ALA A 195 24.23 7.84 2.77
C ALA A 195 24.93 8.55 1.59
N PRO A 196 25.04 9.90 1.60
CA PRO A 196 25.84 10.59 0.60
C PRO A 196 27.27 10.05 0.65
N ALA A 197 27.79 9.70 -0.53
CA ALA A 197 29.15 9.19 -0.70
C ALA A 197 30.22 10.23 -0.31
#